data_AF-A0A916LFF7-F1
#
_entry.id   AF-A0A916LFF7-F1
#
_cell.length_a   1.000
_cell.length_b   1.000
_cell.length_c   1.000
_cell.angle_alpha   90.00
_cell.angle_beta   90.00
_cell.angle_gamma   90.00
#
_symmetry.space_group_name_H-M   'P 1'
#
loop_
_entity.id
_entity.type
_entity.pdbx_description
1 polymer ?
#
loop_
_entity_poly.entity_id
_entity_poly.type
_entity_poly.pdbx_seq_one_letter_code
_entity_poly.pdbx_strand_id
1 'polypeptide(L)'
;MILLAVGSVFSGGLLAVGGTLRHWLQPVVGSHEEATHALPTWVATTLALGVVAVGIAVAYRMYGTAPIPRVAPVRVSALTAAARADLYGDAFNEEVFMRPGAQLTNAVVAVDDAGVDGSVNALATLVSQTSNRLRQMQTGFARNYALSMLVGAVLVAAALLVVQLW
;
A
#
# COMPACT_ATOMS: atom_id res chain seq x y z
N MET A 1 -25.39 2.70 20.90
CA MET A 1 -26.32 3.03 19.80
C MET A 1 -27.20 4.24 20.11
N ILE A 2 -27.91 4.30 21.25
CA ILE A 2 -28.75 5.47 21.62
C ILE A 2 -27.94 6.79 21.64
N LEU A 3 -26.74 6.78 22.23
CA LEU A 3 -25.85 7.95 22.23
C LEU A 3 -25.49 8.44 20.81
N LEU A 4 -25.24 7.51 19.88
CA LEU A 4 -24.94 7.87 18.49
C LEU A 4 -26.18 8.40 17.76
N ALA A 5 -27.37 7.85 18.05
CA ALA A 5 -28.61 8.33 17.46
C ALA A 5 -28.93 9.77 17.92
N VAL A 6 -28.81 10.05 19.21
CA VAL A 6 -28.98 11.40 19.76
C VAL A 6 -27.94 12.35 19.17
N GLY A 7 -26.67 11.94 19.13
CA GLY A 7 -25.60 12.72 18.50
C GLY A 7 -25.86 13.01 17.03
N SER A 8 -26.30 12.02 16.25
CA SER A 8 -26.59 12.17 14.82
C SER A 8 -27.75 13.15 14.57
N VAL A 9 -28.86 13.04 15.30
CA VAL A 9 -30.00 13.96 15.17
C VAL A 9 -29.61 15.37 15.61
N PHE A 10 -28.91 15.50 16.74
CA PHE A 10 -28.48 16.79 17.27
C PHE A 10 -27.49 17.49 16.34
N SER A 11 -26.44 16.81 15.91
CA SER A 11 -25.44 17.35 14.98
C SER A 11 -26.05 17.68 13.62
N GLY A 12 -26.94 16.82 13.09
CA GLY A 12 -27.66 17.10 11.85
C GLY A 12 -28.52 18.37 11.96
N GLY A 13 -29.26 18.52 13.05
CA GLY A 13 -30.06 19.73 13.32
C GLY A 13 -29.19 20.99 13.45
N LEU A 14 -28.12 20.92 14.25
CA LEU A 14 -27.21 22.05 14.48
C LEU A 14 -26.58 22.57 13.18
N LEU A 15 -26.24 21.67 12.25
CA LEU A 15 -25.62 22.01 10.96
C LEU A 15 -26.64 22.44 9.88
N ALA A 16 -27.90 22.02 10.00
CA ALA A 16 -28.94 22.34 9.01
C ALA A 16 -29.69 23.66 9.31
N VAL A 17 -29.87 24.00 10.59
CA VAL A 17 -30.67 25.18 11.00
C VAL A 17 -29.95 26.49 10.68
N GLY A 18 -30.66 27.43 10.04
CA GLY A 18 -30.14 28.77 9.76
C GLY A 18 -28.96 28.83 8.78
N GLY A 19 -28.66 27.73 8.07
CA GLY A 19 -27.53 27.66 7.15
C GLY A 19 -26.17 27.71 7.84
N THR A 20 -26.08 27.34 9.12
CA THR A 20 -24.83 27.32 9.92
C THR A 20 -23.68 26.63 9.20
N LEU A 21 -23.91 25.44 8.62
CA LEU A 21 -22.88 24.73 7.87
C LEU A 21 -22.41 25.50 6.62
N ARG A 22 -23.33 26.17 5.93
CA ARG A 22 -23.01 26.96 4.72
C ARG A 22 -22.11 28.15 5.07
N HIS A 23 -22.48 28.91 6.10
CA HIS A 23 -21.69 30.05 6.57
C HIS A 23 -20.33 29.62 7.11
N TRP A 24 -20.27 28.47 7.78
CA TRP A 24 -19.01 27.92 8.30
C TRP A 24 -18.05 27.51 7.18
N LEU A 25 -18.55 26.94 6.09
CA LEU A 25 -17.74 26.52 4.93
C LEU A 25 -17.38 27.67 3.99
N GLN A 26 -18.17 28.76 3.98
CA GLN A 26 -18.01 29.90 3.08
C GLN A 26 -16.57 30.45 2.95
N PRO A 27 -15.73 30.52 4.00
CA PRO A 27 -14.34 31.00 3.86
C PRO A 27 -13.45 30.10 3.01
N VAL A 28 -13.74 28.79 2.92
CA VAL A 28 -12.94 27.80 2.20
C VAL A 28 -13.49 27.56 0.79
N VAL A 29 -14.81 27.44 0.66
CA VAL A 29 -15.46 27.14 -0.62
C VAL A 29 -15.95 28.38 -1.36
N GLY A 30 -15.94 29.56 -0.74
CA GLY A 30 -16.52 30.78 -1.30
C GLY A 30 -18.05 30.80 -1.29
N SER A 31 -18.63 31.98 -1.54
CA SER A 31 -20.08 32.12 -1.74
C SER A 31 -20.45 31.76 -3.17
N HIS A 32 -21.07 30.60 -3.36
CA HIS A 32 -21.73 30.25 -4.60
C HIS A 32 -23.19 30.68 -4.51
N GLU A 33 -23.72 31.37 -5.53
CA GLU A 33 -25.17 31.55 -5.63
C GLU A 33 -25.83 30.17 -5.70
N GLU A 34 -26.96 30.00 -5.00
CA GLU A 34 -27.71 28.75 -5.08
C GLU A 34 -27.95 28.43 -6.55
N ALA A 35 -27.39 27.33 -7.03
CA ALA A 35 -27.59 26.90 -8.41
C ALA A 35 -29.09 26.90 -8.67
N THR A 36 -29.55 27.60 -9.70
CA THR A 36 -30.98 27.72 -10.01
C THR A 36 -31.57 26.34 -10.17
N HIS A 37 -32.16 25.81 -9.10
CA HIS A 37 -32.67 24.46 -9.10
C HIS A 37 -33.88 24.44 -10.05
N ALA A 38 -33.91 23.47 -10.95
CA ALA A 38 -35.07 23.29 -11.86
C ALA A 38 -36.38 23.07 -11.09
N LEU A 39 -36.30 22.69 -9.81
CA LEU A 39 -37.42 22.52 -8.89
C LEU A 39 -37.14 23.25 -7.56
N PRO A 40 -38.17 23.78 -6.89
CA PRO A 40 -38.03 24.31 -5.54
C PRO A 40 -37.49 23.26 -4.57
N THR A 41 -36.61 23.65 -3.64
CA THR A 41 -35.94 22.75 -2.69
C THR A 41 -36.89 21.87 -1.90
N TRP A 42 -38.03 22.41 -1.46
CA TRP A 42 -39.02 21.65 -0.71
C TRP A 42 -39.67 20.53 -1.55
N VAL A 43 -39.82 20.72 -2.86
CA VAL A 43 -40.35 19.71 -3.78
C VAL A 43 -39.35 18.56 -3.91
N ALA A 44 -38.07 18.88 -4.11
CA ALA A 44 -37.01 17.88 -4.20
C ALA A 44 -36.88 17.06 -2.89
N THR A 45 -36.90 17.73 -1.74
CA THR A 45 -36.87 17.07 -0.43
C THR A 45 -38.09 16.17 -0.22
N THR A 46 -39.28 16.65 -0.57
CA THR A 46 -40.52 15.87 -0.40
C THR A 46 -40.53 14.65 -1.33
N LEU A 47 -40.08 14.78 -2.57
CA LEU A 47 -39.91 13.67 -3.51
C LEU A 47 -38.90 12.65 -2.98
N ALA A 48 -37.73 13.09 -2.52
CA ALA A 48 -36.71 12.20 -1.97
C ALA A 48 -37.23 11.43 -0.75
N LEU A 49 -37.87 12.11 0.20
CA LEU A 49 -38.48 11.46 1.38
C LEU A 49 -39.62 10.52 0.99
N GLY A 50 -40.40 10.87 -0.03
CA GLY A 50 -41.44 10.01 -0.60
C GLY A 50 -40.89 8.72 -1.16
N VAL A 51 -39.81 8.78 -1.97
CA VAL A 51 -39.12 7.60 -2.50
C VAL A 51 -38.57 6.73 -1.38
N VAL A 52 -37.96 7.34 -0.36
CA VAL A 52 -37.47 6.61 0.82
C VAL A 52 -38.61 5.90 1.55
N ALA A 53 -39.74 6.59 1.79
CA ALA A 53 -40.90 6.00 2.45
C ALA A 53 -41.49 4.83 1.65
N VAL A 54 -41.57 4.95 0.32
CA VAL A 54 -41.99 3.85 -0.57
C VAL A 54 -41.00 2.67 -0.46
N GLY A 55 -39.70 2.94 -0.48
CA GLY A 55 -38.66 1.91 -0.29
C GLY A 55 -38.80 1.16 1.03
N ILE A 56 -39.05 1.89 2.13
CA ILE A 56 -39.31 1.31 3.45
C ILE A 56 -40.57 0.44 3.42
N ALA A 57 -41.66 0.92 2.82
CA ALA A 57 -42.91 0.18 2.72
C ALA A 57 -42.74 -1.14 1.91
N VAL A 58 -42.02 -1.09 0.79
CA VAL A 58 -41.68 -2.26 -0.01
C VAL A 58 -40.82 -3.24 0.78
N ALA A 59 -39.79 -2.76 1.46
CA ALA A 59 -38.92 -3.59 2.29
C ALA A 59 -39.69 -4.26 3.44
N TYR A 60 -40.56 -3.52 4.13
CA TYR A 60 -41.39 -4.07 5.20
C TYR A 60 -42.35 -5.15 4.69
N ARG A 61 -42.98 -4.94 3.54
CA ARG A 61 -43.85 -5.94 2.90
C ARG A 61 -43.07 -7.18 2.43
N MET A 62 -41.82 -7.02 2.00
CA MET A 62 -41.02 -8.14 1.49
C MET A 62 -40.39 -8.97 2.63
N TYR A 63 -39.89 -8.32 3.68
CA TYR A 63 -39.10 -8.96 4.74
C TYR A 63 -39.81 -9.03 6.09
N GLY A 64 -40.75 -8.14 6.37
CA GLY A 64 -41.48 -8.08 7.64
C GLY A 64 -42.72 -8.98 7.68
N THR A 65 -43.35 -9.26 6.53
CA THR A 65 -44.61 -10.03 6.48
C THR A 65 -44.48 -11.42 5.85
N ALA A 66 -43.33 -11.76 5.28
CA ALA A 66 -43.09 -13.07 4.65
C ALA A 66 -41.98 -13.85 5.38
N PRO A 67 -42.08 -15.19 5.48
CA PRO A 67 -41.02 -16.00 6.06
C PRO A 67 -39.78 -15.97 5.17
N ILE A 68 -38.64 -15.59 5.75
CA ILE A 68 -37.36 -15.52 5.04
C ILE A 68 -36.69 -16.90 5.05
N PRO A 69 -36.28 -17.46 3.89
CA PRO A 69 -35.55 -18.71 3.84
C PRO A 69 -34.25 -18.65 4.65
N ARG A 70 -33.99 -19.68 5.47
CA ARG A 70 -32.75 -19.76 6.27
C ARG A 70 -31.50 -20.05 5.43
N VAL A 71 -31.69 -20.62 4.24
CA VAL A 71 -30.61 -20.91 3.29
C VAL A 71 -30.79 -20.01 2.08
N ALA A 72 -29.70 -19.34 1.70
CA ALA A 72 -29.70 -18.47 0.53
C ALA A 72 -30.07 -19.27 -0.74
N PRO A 73 -31.02 -18.79 -1.56
CA PRO A 73 -31.33 -19.43 -2.83
C PRO A 73 -30.09 -19.47 -3.74
N VAL A 74 -29.81 -20.67 -4.28
CA VAL A 74 -28.67 -20.91 -5.19
C VAL A 74 -28.98 -20.39 -6.60
N ARG A 75 -30.24 -20.55 -7.05
CA ARG A 75 -30.70 -20.04 -8.35
C ARG A 75 -31.24 -18.63 -8.18
N VAL A 76 -30.44 -17.64 -8.55
CA VAL A 76 -30.82 -16.22 -8.54
C VAL A 76 -30.52 -15.54 -9.87
N SER A 77 -31.09 -14.35 -10.08
CA SER A 77 -30.79 -13.53 -11.24
C SER A 77 -29.32 -13.08 -11.23
N ALA A 78 -28.79 -12.74 -12.40
CA ALA A 78 -27.44 -12.21 -12.54
C ALA A 78 -27.24 -10.93 -11.69
N LEU A 79 -28.26 -10.08 -11.58
CA LEU A 79 -28.20 -8.87 -10.75
C LEU A 79 -28.09 -9.19 -9.26
N THR A 80 -28.84 -10.18 -8.77
CA THR A 80 -28.73 -10.62 -7.37
C THR A 80 -27.40 -11.32 -7.10
N ALA A 81 -26.87 -12.09 -8.05
CA ALA A 81 -25.54 -12.68 -7.94
C ALA A 81 -24.45 -11.59 -7.88
N ALA A 82 -24.53 -10.58 -8.76
CA ALA A 82 -23.61 -9.45 -8.75
C ALA A 82 -23.71 -8.63 -7.45
N ALA A 83 -24.91 -8.31 -6.98
CA ALA A 83 -25.11 -7.60 -5.72
C ALA A 83 -24.58 -8.38 -4.51
N ARG A 84 -24.62 -9.71 -4.54
CA ARG A 84 -24.00 -10.58 -3.50
C ARG A 84 -22.48 -10.55 -3.52
N ALA A 85 -21.88 -10.26 -4.67
CA ALA A 85 -20.43 -10.16 -4.86
C ALA A 85 -19.95 -8.70 -4.83
N ASP A 86 -20.69 -7.79 -4.19
CA ASP A 86 -20.43 -6.34 -4.14
C ASP A 86 -20.20 -5.72 -5.53
N LEU A 87 -21.03 -6.13 -6.51
CA LEU A 87 -20.91 -5.76 -7.92
C LEU A 87 -19.54 -6.09 -8.53
N TYR A 88 -18.81 -7.06 -7.95
CA TYR A 88 -17.44 -7.43 -8.30
C TYR A 88 -16.40 -6.31 -8.09
N GLY A 89 -16.73 -5.29 -7.30
CA GLY A 89 -15.82 -4.19 -6.97
C GLY A 89 -14.56 -4.69 -6.26
N ASP A 90 -14.75 -5.50 -5.21
CA ASP A 90 -13.65 -6.12 -4.47
C ASP A 90 -12.82 -7.06 -5.35
N ALA A 91 -13.48 -7.93 -6.11
CA ALA A 91 -12.79 -8.88 -6.99
C ALA A 91 -11.94 -8.16 -8.05
N PHE A 92 -12.47 -7.08 -8.64
CA PHE A 92 -11.68 -6.28 -9.57
C PHE A 92 -10.49 -5.62 -8.87
N ASN A 93 -10.71 -5.05 -7.68
CA ASN A 93 -9.63 -4.39 -6.94
C ASN A 93 -8.51 -5.37 -6.57
N GLU A 94 -8.89 -6.56 -6.11
CA GLU A 94 -7.95 -7.59 -5.70
C GLU A 94 -7.10 -8.07 -6.87
N GLU A 95 -7.73 -8.38 -8.01
CA GLU A 95 -7.02 -8.98 -9.14
C GLU A 95 -6.26 -7.98 -9.99
N VAL A 96 -6.74 -6.74 -10.08
CA VAL A 96 -6.12 -5.71 -10.92
C VAL A 96 -5.11 -4.87 -10.15
N PHE A 97 -5.34 -4.61 -8.87
CA PHE A 97 -4.48 -3.73 -8.09
C PHE A 97 -3.72 -4.46 -6.98
N MET A 98 -4.42 -5.18 -6.09
CA MET A 98 -3.79 -5.75 -4.90
C MET A 98 -2.75 -6.81 -5.24
N ARG A 99 -3.12 -7.87 -5.97
CA ARG A 99 -2.21 -9.00 -6.24
C ARG A 99 -1.04 -8.61 -7.14
N PRO A 100 -1.22 -7.86 -8.24
CA PRO A 100 -0.09 -7.39 -9.04
C PRO A 100 0.82 -6.44 -8.25
N GLY A 101 0.24 -5.55 -7.43
CA GLY A 101 1.01 -4.67 -6.54
C GLY A 101 1.88 -5.46 -5.56
N ALA A 102 1.31 -6.47 -4.90
CA ALA A 102 2.04 -7.35 -3.99
C ALA A 102 3.16 -8.13 -4.71
N GLN A 103 2.91 -8.62 -5.93
CA GLN A 103 3.93 -9.30 -6.74
C GLN A 103 5.07 -8.37 -7.12
N LEU A 104 4.77 -7.12 -7.50
CA LEU A 104 5.79 -6.11 -7.79
C LEU A 104 6.64 -5.79 -6.57
N THR A 105 6.03 -5.60 -5.40
CA THR A 105 6.79 -5.37 -4.16
C THR A 105 7.68 -6.55 -3.82
N ASN A 106 7.18 -7.78 -3.93
CA ASN A 106 7.99 -8.98 -3.69
C ASN A 106 9.15 -9.11 -4.69
N ALA A 107 8.94 -8.73 -5.95
CA ALA A 107 10.00 -8.72 -6.95
C ALA A 107 11.08 -7.67 -6.63
N VAL A 108 10.70 -6.48 -6.18
CA VAL A 108 11.65 -5.43 -5.76
C VAL A 108 12.48 -5.90 -4.56
N VAL A 109 11.85 -6.51 -3.55
CA VAL A 109 12.57 -7.07 -2.40
C VAL A 109 13.56 -8.15 -2.84
N ALA A 110 13.14 -9.07 -3.70
CA ALA A 110 14.04 -10.12 -4.20
C ALA A 110 15.25 -9.55 -4.98
N VAL A 111 15.06 -8.45 -5.71
CA VAL A 111 16.16 -7.75 -6.39
C VAL A 111 17.10 -7.07 -5.41
N ASP A 112 16.58 -6.49 -4.33
CA ASP A 112 17.39 -5.84 -3.28
C ASP A 112 18.24 -6.87 -2.52
N ASP A 113 17.60 -7.95 -2.06
CA ASP A 113 18.25 -9.06 -1.35
C ASP A 113 19.39 -9.67 -2.18
N ALA A 114 19.15 -9.91 -3.47
CA ALA A 114 20.15 -10.50 -4.36
C ALA A 114 21.20 -9.48 -4.84
N GLY A 115 20.78 -8.25 -5.11
CA GLY A 115 21.61 -7.22 -5.73
C GLY A 115 22.46 -6.48 -4.69
N VAL A 116 21.81 -5.81 -3.75
CA VAL A 116 22.48 -4.96 -2.76
C VAL A 116 23.10 -5.82 -1.67
N ASP A 117 22.28 -6.58 -0.95
CA ASP A 117 22.75 -7.41 0.16
C ASP A 117 23.68 -8.52 -0.33
N GLY A 118 23.36 -9.13 -1.46
CA GLY A 118 24.24 -10.11 -2.12
C GLY A 118 25.62 -9.53 -2.44
N SER A 119 25.70 -8.30 -2.98
CA SER A 119 26.98 -7.65 -3.28
C SER A 119 27.78 -7.34 -2.02
N VAL A 120 27.12 -6.84 -0.97
CA VAL A 120 27.77 -6.53 0.32
C VAL A 120 28.34 -7.81 0.95
N ASN A 121 27.55 -8.90 0.97
CA ASN A 121 27.98 -10.19 1.51
C ASN A 121 29.13 -10.81 0.69
N ALA A 122 29.09 -10.67 -0.63
CA ALA A 122 30.17 -11.15 -1.50
C ALA A 122 31.48 -10.40 -1.23
N LEU A 123 31.44 -9.07 -1.11
CA LEU A 123 32.60 -8.26 -0.76
C LEU A 123 33.16 -8.64 0.63
N ALA A 124 32.29 -8.77 1.63
CA ALA A 124 32.69 -9.19 2.97
C ALA A 124 33.37 -10.57 2.94
N THR A 125 32.84 -11.50 2.16
CA THR A 125 33.40 -12.85 1.97
C THR A 125 34.76 -12.80 1.28
N LEU A 126 34.91 -12.01 0.21
CA LEU A 126 36.16 -11.84 -0.51
C LEU A 126 37.27 -11.26 0.39
N VAL A 127 36.94 -10.21 1.15
CA VAL A 127 37.86 -9.61 2.12
C VAL A 127 38.26 -10.63 3.18
N SER A 128 37.29 -11.30 3.80
CA SER A 128 37.54 -12.34 4.81
C SER A 128 38.45 -13.46 4.30
N GLN A 129 38.17 -13.99 3.10
CA GLN A 129 38.99 -15.04 2.50
C GLN A 129 40.41 -14.55 2.20
N THR A 130 40.55 -13.33 1.69
CA THR A 130 41.85 -12.73 1.39
C THR A 130 42.65 -12.52 2.68
N SER A 131 42.04 -11.97 3.73
CA SER A 131 42.65 -11.81 5.04
C SER A 131 43.07 -13.14 5.65
N ASN A 132 42.24 -14.19 5.53
CA ASN A 132 42.57 -15.52 6.04
C ASN A 132 43.76 -16.14 5.30
N ARG A 133 43.86 -15.98 3.97
CA ARG A 133 45.02 -16.43 3.19
C ARG A 133 46.29 -15.66 3.55
N LEU A 134 46.20 -14.33 3.66
CA LEU A 134 47.33 -13.50 4.09
C LEU A 134 47.81 -13.87 5.50
N ARG A 135 46.89 -14.20 6.42
CA ARG A 135 47.24 -14.68 7.77
C ARG A 135 48.05 -15.98 7.72
N GLN A 136 47.73 -16.90 6.81
CA GLN A 136 48.47 -18.16 6.66
C GLN A 136 49.91 -17.96 6.15
N MET A 137 50.20 -16.85 5.45
CA MET A 137 51.57 -16.52 5.03
C MET A 137 52.47 -16.08 6.20
N GLN A 138 51.87 -15.65 7.32
CA GLN A 138 52.58 -15.30 8.54
C GLN A 138 52.87 -16.56 9.38
N THR A 139 53.89 -17.32 8.96
CA THR A 139 54.22 -18.63 9.54
C THR A 139 54.95 -18.59 10.89
N GLY A 140 55.40 -17.42 11.37
CA GLY A 140 56.13 -17.27 12.63
C GLY A 140 57.59 -17.74 12.62
N PHE A 141 58.06 -18.38 11.54
CA PHE A 141 59.43 -18.85 11.40
C PHE A 141 60.35 -17.79 10.77
N ALA A 142 61.38 -17.34 11.50
CA ALA A 142 62.36 -16.35 11.04
C ALA A 142 62.99 -16.68 9.67
N ARG A 143 63.19 -17.97 9.36
CA ARG A 143 63.77 -18.42 8.08
C ARG A 143 62.87 -18.11 6.88
N ASN A 144 61.55 -18.21 7.04
CA ASN A 144 60.58 -17.84 5.99
C ASN A 144 60.56 -16.32 5.76
N TYR A 145 60.70 -15.53 6.83
CA TYR A 145 60.80 -14.06 6.71
C TYR A 145 62.07 -13.64 5.97
N ALA A 146 63.22 -14.24 6.29
CA ALA A 146 64.48 -13.94 5.60
C ALA A 146 64.39 -14.23 4.08
N LEU A 147 63.76 -15.35 3.71
CA LEU A 147 63.50 -15.71 2.31
C LEU A 147 62.59 -14.69 1.62
N SER A 148 61.52 -14.25 2.29
CA SER A 148 60.60 -13.23 1.76
C SER A 148 61.27 -11.87 1.55
N MET A 149 62.14 -11.43 2.48
CA MET A 149 62.90 -10.18 2.36
C MET A 149 63.92 -10.24 1.22
N LEU A 150 64.63 -11.37 1.07
CA LEU A 150 65.56 -11.58 -0.04
C LEU A 150 64.84 -11.49 -1.40
N VAL A 151 63.71 -12.19 -1.55
CA VAL A 151 62.89 -12.12 -2.77
C VAL A 151 62.42 -10.70 -3.04
N GLY A 152 61.93 -9.99 -2.01
CA GLY A 152 61.53 -8.59 -2.12
C GLY A 152 62.67 -7.67 -2.59
N ALA A 153 63.87 -7.81 -2.02
CA ALA A 153 65.04 -7.01 -2.41
C ALA A 153 65.47 -7.25 -3.86
N VAL A 154 65.49 -8.53 -4.30
CA VAL A 154 65.80 -8.88 -5.69
C VAL A 154 64.78 -8.29 -6.67
N LEU A 155 63.49 -8.36 -6.34
CA LEU A 155 62.43 -7.79 -7.18
C LEU A 155 62.56 -6.26 -7.30
N VAL A 156 62.85 -5.55 -6.21
CA VAL A 156 63.06 -4.10 -6.24
C VAL A 156 64.29 -3.74 -7.07
N ALA A 157 65.41 -4.45 -6.88
CA ALA A 157 66.63 -4.21 -7.67
C ALA A 157 66.39 -4.46 -9.17
N ALA A 158 65.66 -5.54 -9.51
CA ALA A 158 65.29 -5.84 -10.90
C ALA A 158 64.36 -4.75 -11.48
N ALA A 159 63.36 -4.29 -10.74
CA ALA A 159 62.47 -3.23 -11.18
C ALA A 159 63.22 -1.91 -11.43
N LEU A 160 64.16 -1.54 -10.55
CA LEU A 160 65.00 -0.35 -10.74
C LEU A 160 65.92 -0.45 -11.96
N LEU A 161 66.51 -1.63 -12.20
CA LEU A 161 67.30 -1.88 -13.40
C LEU A 161 66.45 -1.75 -14.67
N VAL A 162 65.24 -2.31 -14.67
CA VAL A 162 64.32 -2.17 -15.81
C VAL A 162 63.97 -0.69 -16.05
N VAL A 163 63.67 0.08 -15.00
CA VAL A 163 63.36 1.50 -15.13
C VAL A 163 64.56 2.33 -15.59
N GLN A 164 65.80 1.97 -15.19
CA GLN A 164 67.01 2.66 -15.64
C GLN A 164 67.44 2.28 -17.07
N LEU A 165 67.03 1.11 -17.56
CA LEU A 165 67.35 0.61 -18.90
C LEU A 165 66.38 1.12 -19.98
N TRP A 166 65.28 1.74 -19.58
CA TRP A 166 64.32 2.46 -20.44
C TRP A 166 64.54 3.96 -20.38
#